data_AF-A0A502HJZ5-F1
#
_entry.id   AF-A0A502HJZ5-F1
#
_cell.length_a   1.000
_cell.length_b   1.000
_cell.length_c   1.000
_cell.angle_alpha   90.00
_cell.angle_beta   90.00
_cell.angle_gamma   90.00
#
_symmetry.space_group_name_H-M   'P 1'
#
loop_
_entity.id
_entity.type
_entity.pdbx_description
1 polymer ?
#
loop_
_entity_poly.entity_id
_entity_poly.type
_entity_poly.pdbx_seq_one_letter_code
_entity_poly.pdbx_strand_id
1 'polypeptide(L)' 'MNRSPLQSKEHDVGTRKATLEEDQAIIQTLEFLEADIRHRPERLQLLSSAVINHISLLVGHLDVDLNEPLLANDE' A
#
# COMPACT_ATOMS: atom_id res chain seq x y z
N MET A 1 42.87 25.52 -5.70
CA MET A 1 42.18 24.42 -6.39
C MET A 1 41.55 23.52 -5.34
N ASN A 2 40.29 23.76 -4.98
CA ASN A 2 39.57 22.94 -4.01
C ASN A 2 38.57 22.04 -4.74
N ARG A 3 38.66 20.74 -4.46
CA ARG A 3 37.75 19.69 -4.91
C ARG A 3 36.42 19.81 -4.16
N SER A 4 35.32 19.53 -4.86
CA SER A 4 33.91 19.64 -4.44
C SER A 4 33.58 18.91 -3.12
N PRO A 5 32.39 19.20 -2.57
CA PRO A 5 31.41 18.12 -2.51
C PRO A 5 30.00 18.56 -2.95
N LEU A 6 29.29 17.63 -3.59
CA LEU A 6 27.87 17.74 -3.91
C LEU A 6 27.04 17.74 -2.62
N GLN A 7 26.44 18.87 -2.24
CA GLN A 7 25.17 18.86 -1.49
C GLN A 7 24.09 18.59 -2.54
N SER A 8 23.53 17.39 -2.71
CA SER A 8 22.81 16.52 -1.78
C SER A 8 21.64 17.23 -1.10
N LYS A 9 20.44 16.81 -1.55
CA LYS A 9 19.14 16.86 -0.87
C LYS A 9 18.42 18.20 -0.80
N GLU A 10 17.72 18.49 -1.88
CA GLU A 10 16.29 18.82 -1.76
C GLU A 10 15.53 17.88 -2.70
N HIS A 11 15.51 16.58 -2.34
CA HIS A 11 14.32 15.82 -2.65
C HIS A 11 13.25 16.46 -1.78
N ASP A 12 12.44 17.31 -2.42
CA ASP A 12 11.10 17.63 -1.97
C ASP A 12 10.48 16.29 -1.58
N VAL A 13 10.50 16.01 -0.26
CA VAL A 13 9.78 14.90 0.33
C VAL A 13 8.34 15.31 0.07
N GLY A 14 7.84 14.85 -1.08
CA GLY A 14 6.46 14.94 -1.50
C GLY A 14 5.66 14.42 -0.32
N THR A 15 5.24 15.38 0.48
CA THR A 15 4.46 15.15 1.67
C THR A 15 3.23 14.46 1.12
N ARG A 16 3.05 13.16 1.39
CA ARG A 16 1.74 12.52 1.28
C ARG A 16 0.84 13.20 2.31
N LYS A 17 0.45 14.44 2.04
CA LYS A 17 -0.88 14.90 2.33
C LYS A 17 -1.74 14.05 1.40
N ALA A 18 -2.05 12.84 1.84
CA ALA A 18 -3.25 12.18 1.38
C ALA A 18 -4.34 13.23 1.56
N THR A 19 -4.78 13.81 0.46
CA THR A 19 -5.93 14.67 0.50
C THR A 19 -7.09 13.75 0.87
N LEU A 20 -7.99 14.21 1.73
CA LEU A 20 -9.20 13.47 2.10
C LEU A 20 -10.00 12.97 0.87
N GLU A 21 -9.74 13.55 -0.31
CA GLU A 21 -10.29 13.12 -1.61
C GLU A 21 -9.67 11.81 -2.14
N GLU A 22 -8.36 11.56 -2.00
CA GLU A 22 -7.73 10.27 -2.35
C GLU A 22 -8.21 9.14 -1.43
N ASP A 23 -8.45 9.46 -0.16
CA ASP A 23 -9.03 8.53 0.81
C ASP A 23 -10.52 8.26 0.55
N GLN A 24 -11.22 9.13 -0.18
CA GLN A 24 -12.66 8.98 -0.39
C GLN A 24 -13.01 7.77 -1.25
N ALA A 25 -12.20 7.47 -2.27
CA ALA A 25 -12.37 6.28 -3.09
C ALA A 25 -12.13 5.00 -2.27
N ILE A 26 -11.15 5.02 -1.37
CA ILE A 26 -10.88 3.93 -0.43
C ILE A 26 -12.06 3.74 0.52
N ILE A 27 -12.55 4.83 1.12
CA ILE A 27 -13.70 4.81 2.04
C ILE A 27 -14.93 4.24 1.35
N GLN A 28 -15.28 4.73 0.15
CA GLN A 28 -16.43 4.21 -0.63
C GLN A 28 -16.25 2.72 -0.98
N THR A 29 -15.02 2.30 -1.30
CA THR A 29 -14.73 0.89 -1.58
C THR A 29 -14.93 0.03 -0.34
N LEU A 30 -14.51 0.50 0.84
CA LEU A 30 -14.71 -0.20 2.11
C LEU A 30 -16.19 -0.26 2.51
N GLU A 31 -16.94 0.82 2.32
CA GLU A 31 -18.39 0.86 2.55
C GLU A 31 -19.14 -0.11 1.63
N PHE A 32 -18.76 -0.15 0.35
CA PHE A 32 -19.30 -1.11 -0.61
C PHE A 32 -18.99 -2.55 -0.18
N LEU A 33 -17.75 -2.83 0.21
CA LEU A 33 -17.33 -4.15 0.66
C LEU A 33 -18.09 -4.57 1.92
N GLU A 34 -18.25 -3.67 2.90
CA GLU A 34 -19.04 -3.90 4.11
C GLU A 34 -20.49 -4.27 3.75
N ALA A 35 -21.10 -3.52 2.84
CA ALA A 35 -22.45 -3.80 2.36
C ALA A 35 -22.52 -5.16 1.66
N ASP A 36 -21.60 -5.49 0.75
CA ASP A 36 -21.63 -6.78 0.03
C ASP A 36 -21.45 -7.97 0.99
N ILE A 37 -20.57 -7.86 1.98
CA ILE A 37 -20.35 -8.86 3.03
C ILE A 37 -21.63 -9.09 3.85
N ARG A 38 -22.32 -8.00 4.25
CA ARG A 38 -23.55 -8.08 5.05
C ARG A 38 -24.72 -8.68 4.27
N HIS A 39 -24.85 -8.32 3.00
CA HIS A 39 -25.99 -8.73 2.18
C HIS A 39 -25.80 -10.09 1.52
N ARG A 40 -24.55 -10.55 1.33
CA ARG A 40 -24.23 -11.83 0.67
C ARG A 40 -23.11 -12.59 1.37
N PRO A 41 -23.27 -12.95 2.66
CA PRO A 41 -22.25 -13.69 3.40
C PRO A 41 -21.94 -15.05 2.77
N GLU A 42 -22.85 -15.63 2.00
CA GLU A 42 -22.66 -16.88 1.25
C GLU A 42 -21.59 -16.79 0.15
N ARG A 43 -21.22 -15.57 -0.29
CA ARG A 43 -20.13 -15.34 -1.25
C ARG A 43 -18.76 -15.27 -0.59
N LEU A 44 -18.71 -15.20 0.74
CA LEU A 44 -17.45 -15.24 1.48
C LEU A 44 -16.82 -16.63 1.31
N GLN A 45 -15.65 -16.66 0.70
CA GLN A 45 -14.86 -17.87 0.60
C GLN A 45 -13.87 -17.92 1.75
N LEU A 46 -13.87 -19.04 2.47
CA LEU A 46 -12.86 -19.29 3.48
C LEU A 46 -11.50 -19.43 2.78
N LEU A 47 -10.56 -18.54 3.11
CA LEU A 47 -9.19 -18.70 2.62
C LEU A 47 -8.60 -19.93 3.31
N SER A 48 -8.13 -20.89 2.50
CA SER A 48 -7.45 -22.06 3.05
C SER A 48 -6.14 -21.64 3.70
N SER A 49 -5.72 -22.37 4.74
CA SER A 49 -4.42 -22.17 5.37
C SER A 49 -3.26 -22.29 4.37
N ALA A 50 -3.45 -23.05 3.29
CA ALA A 50 -2.46 -23.18 2.22
C ALA A 50 -2.25 -21.85 1.46
N VAL A 51 -3.34 -21.12 1.17
CA VAL A 51 -3.27 -19.80 0.52
C VAL A 51 -2.62 -18.78 1.46
N ILE A 52 -2.99 -18.78 2.74
CA ILE A 52 -2.39 -17.89 3.75
C ILE A 52 -0.89 -18.16 3.86
N ASN A 53 -0.50 -19.43 3.99
CA ASN A 53 0.91 -19.83 4.07
C ASN A 53 1.69 -19.46 2.82
N HIS A 54 1.08 -19.60 1.63
CA HIS A 54 1.72 -19.21 0.38
C HIS A 54 1.96 -17.71 0.29
N ILE A 55 0.96 -16.88 0.67
CA ILE A 55 1.13 -15.44 0.75
C ILE A 55 2.22 -15.08 1.77
N SER A 56 2.17 -15.66 2.98
CA SER A 56 3.20 -15.43 4.00
C SER A 56 4.60 -15.87 3.56
N LEU A 57 4.74 -16.92 2.74
CA LEU A 57 6.04 -17.30 2.18
C LEU A 57 6.53 -16.28 1.15
N LEU A 58 5.63 -15.73 0.33
CA LEU A 58 5.97 -14.78 -0.72
C LEU A 58 6.32 -13.39 -0.17
N VAL A 59 5.56 -12.89 0.81
CA VAL A 59 5.70 -11.52 1.31
C VAL A 59 6.14 -11.44 2.77
N GLY A 60 6.08 -12.52 3.53
CA GLY A 60 6.34 -12.49 4.99
C GLY A 60 7.80 -12.29 5.38
N HIS A 61 8.72 -12.32 4.42
CA HIS A 61 10.12 -11.93 4.62
C HIS A 61 10.46 -10.54 4.05
N LEU A 62 9.50 -9.88 3.39
CA LEU A 62 9.67 -8.50 2.94
C LEU A 62 9.16 -7.57 4.03
N ASP A 63 10.07 -6.76 4.56
CA ASP A 63 9.71 -5.59 5.37
C ASP A 63 9.26 -4.49 4.40
N VAL A 64 7.96 -4.49 4.06
CA VAL A 64 7.38 -3.52 3.13
C VAL A 64 6.88 -2.33 3.93
N ASP A 65 7.59 -1.20 3.84
CA ASP A 65 7.07 0.06 4.35
C ASP A 65 6.05 0.65 3.36
N LEU A 66 4.77 0.45 3.65
CA LEU A 66 3.68 1.02 2.85
C LEU A 66 3.64 2.56 2.87
N ASN A 67 4.41 3.19 3.77
CA ASN A 67 4.57 4.64 3.84
C ASN A 67 5.72 5.15 2.99
N GLU A 68 6.56 4.26 2.42
CA GLU A 68 7.59 4.63 1.47
C GLU A 68 6.96 4.90 0.08
N PRO A 69 7.38 5.94 -0.64
CA PRO A 69 7.00 6.12 -2.05
C PRO A 69 7.45 4.94 -2.90
N LEU A 70 6.62 4.49 -3.83
CA LEU A 70 7.06 3.54 -4.86
C LEU A 70 8.22 4.16 -5.64
N LEU A 71 9.22 3.37 -5.99
CA LEU A 71 10.31 3.86 -6.83
C LEU A 71 9.74 4.21 -8.21
N ALA A 72 10.25 5.27 -8.82
CA ALA A 72 9.80 5.77 -10.13
C ALA A 72 9.95 4.75 -11.29
N ASN A 73 10.52 3.58 -11.02
CA ASN A 73 10.80 2.54 -12.01
C ASN A 73 10.08 1.21 -11.67
N ASP A 74 9.21 1.21 -10.65
CA ASP A 74 8.41 0.07 -10.20
C ASP A 74 6.93 0.18 -10.66
N GLU A 75 6.61 1.09 -11.60
CA GLU A 75 5.30 1.16 -12.27
C GLU A 75 5.08 0.02 -13.27
#